data_AF-A0A5N5INT0-F1
#
_entry.id   AF-A0A5N5INT0-F1
#
_cell.length_a   1.000
_cell.length_b   1.000
_cell.length_c   1.000
_cell.angle_alpha   90.00
_cell.angle_beta   90.00
_cell.angle_gamma   90.00
#
_symmetry.space_group_name_H-M   'P 1'
#
loop_
_entity.id
_entity.type
_entity.pdbx_description
1 polymer ?
#
loop_
_entity_poly.entity_id
_entity_poly.type
_entity_poly.pdbx_seq_one_letter_code
_entity_poly.pdbx_strand_id
1 'polypeptide(L)'
;MDSRPSETQGTAQANNPYVHYSPVPATSNSSTKQPMANMVEALCHCGKRVEVATKRAEAKADNVWNHLRTCPSFTEAMMARLSTGTKVLAAGGEEKVFQQTFERVTGEKLLHSYACHLSTSHGPVIGMMYISDKRIAFCSDFSYYLCPGNPTLMHYKVVVPLDQLRTVNPSANRWNPSEKYIQIVTRDGHEFWFMGFISYDKALRNLSQAPELSQNN
;
A
#
# COMPACT_ATOMS: atom_id res chain seq x y z
N MET A 1 39.62 24.91 -31.49
CA MET A 1 38.16 25.00 -31.25
C MET A 1 37.56 23.78 -31.91
N ASP A 2 37.47 22.69 -31.16
CA ASP A 2 36.93 21.41 -31.66
C ASP A 2 35.48 21.28 -31.22
N SER A 3 34.58 21.20 -32.20
CA SER A 3 33.16 20.97 -32.02
C SER A 3 32.90 19.47 -31.92
N ARG A 4 32.49 19.01 -30.73
CA ARG A 4 32.08 17.62 -30.49
C ARG A 4 30.59 17.45 -30.81
N PRO A 5 30.14 16.32 -31.39
CA PRO A 5 28.80 16.18 -31.91
C PRO A 5 27.77 15.86 -30.83
N SER A 6 26.52 16.22 -31.15
CA SER A 6 25.27 15.87 -30.50
C SER A 6 25.11 14.36 -30.29
N GLU A 7 24.90 13.95 -29.04
CA GLU A 7 24.33 12.63 -28.69
C GLU A 7 22.88 12.79 -28.26
N THR A 8 21.99 12.35 -29.14
CA THR A 8 20.59 12.06 -28.84
C THR A 8 20.53 10.64 -28.27
N GLN A 9 20.26 10.48 -26.98
CA GLN A 9 19.77 9.23 -26.36
C GLN A 9 18.86 9.66 -25.20
N GLY A 10 17.55 9.45 -25.17
CA GLY A 10 16.79 8.37 -25.76
C GLY A 10 16.66 7.21 -24.77
N THR A 11 15.91 7.40 -23.68
CA THR A 11 15.24 6.29 -23.00
C THR A 11 13.84 6.72 -22.62
N ALA A 12 12.87 6.33 -23.44
CA ALA A 12 11.48 6.24 -23.01
C ALA A 12 11.45 5.36 -21.75
N GLN A 13 11.15 5.96 -20.59
CA GLN A 13 10.54 5.18 -19.52
C GLN A 13 9.30 4.56 -20.15
N ALA A 14 9.28 3.25 -20.32
CA ALA A 14 8.06 2.54 -20.65
C ALA A 14 7.06 2.88 -19.54
N ASN A 15 6.14 3.82 -19.81
CA ASN A 15 5.14 4.25 -18.84
C ASN A 15 4.25 3.05 -18.57
N ASN A 16 4.47 2.37 -17.44
CA ASN A 16 3.61 1.30 -16.99
C ASN A 16 2.20 1.88 -16.76
N PRO A 17 1.18 1.44 -17.52
CA PRO A 17 -0.14 2.10 -17.55
C PRO A 17 -0.91 1.96 -16.24
N TYR A 18 -0.48 1.06 -15.35
CA TYR A 18 -1.10 0.83 -14.05
C TYR A 18 -0.47 1.63 -12.93
N VAL A 19 0.68 2.30 -13.17
CA VAL A 19 1.38 3.09 -12.15
C VAL A 19 1.01 4.55 -12.28
N HIS A 20 0.53 5.15 -11.19
CA HIS A 20 0.09 6.54 -11.16
C HIS A 20 0.75 7.32 -10.03
N TYR A 21 0.95 8.61 -10.26
CA TYR A 21 1.39 9.57 -9.25
C TYR A 21 0.31 10.63 -9.08
N SER A 22 -0.12 10.87 -7.84
CA SER A 22 -1.12 11.90 -7.55
C SER A 22 -0.62 12.89 -6.51
N PRO A 23 -0.78 14.20 -6.73
CA PRO A 23 -0.33 15.22 -5.78
C PRO A 23 -1.07 15.12 -4.46
N VAL A 24 -0.35 15.45 -3.39
CA VAL A 24 -0.98 15.74 -2.11
C VAL A 24 -1.80 17.03 -2.30
N PRO A 25 -3.12 17.03 -1.99
CA PRO A 25 -3.91 18.26 -2.00
C PRO A 25 -3.26 19.31 -1.09
N ALA A 26 -3.17 20.55 -1.54
CA ALA A 26 -2.68 21.65 -0.71
C ALA A 26 -3.69 21.92 0.42
N THR A 27 -3.49 21.31 1.58
CA THR A 27 -4.31 21.59 2.75
C THR A 27 -3.90 22.94 3.33
N SER A 28 -4.85 23.86 3.41
CA SER A 28 -4.75 25.10 4.17
C SER A 28 -4.20 24.83 5.56
N ASN A 29 -3.14 25.54 5.94
CA ASN A 29 -2.51 25.45 7.26
C ASN A 29 -3.55 25.58 8.38
N SER A 30 -3.78 24.52 9.16
CA SER A 30 -4.15 24.66 10.56
C SER A 30 -3.05 24.02 11.41
N SER A 31 -2.22 24.91 11.94
CA SER A 31 -1.25 24.59 12.97
C SER A 31 -1.98 24.23 14.26
N THR A 32 -2.00 22.96 14.62
CA THR A 32 -2.17 22.53 16.01
C THR A 32 -1.06 21.56 16.36
N LYS A 33 -0.01 22.09 16.99
CA LYS A 33 0.96 21.28 17.74
C LYS A 33 0.20 20.64 18.92
N GLN A 34 -0.24 19.40 18.77
CA GLN A 34 -0.64 18.58 19.92
C GLN A 34 0.48 17.60 20.28
N PRO A 35 0.80 17.37 21.56
CA PRO A 35 1.92 16.52 21.96
C PRO A 35 1.54 15.04 21.76
N MET A 36 2.01 14.45 20.66
CA MET A 36 1.81 13.04 20.30
C MET A 36 2.40 12.03 21.31
N ALA A 37 3.29 12.48 22.22
CA ALA A 37 3.92 11.63 23.22
C ALA A 37 2.92 10.99 24.20
N ASN A 38 1.88 11.73 24.60
CA ASN A 38 0.95 11.27 25.65
C ASN A 38 -0.04 10.21 25.15
N MET A 39 -0.36 10.18 23.85
CA MET A 39 -1.26 9.18 23.27
C MET A 39 -0.55 7.83 23.03
N VAL A 40 0.73 7.86 22.67
CA VAL A 40 1.56 6.66 22.56
C VAL A 40 1.75 6.01 23.93
N GLU A 41 1.95 6.82 24.98
CA GLU A 41 2.10 6.34 26.35
C GLU A 41 0.80 5.75 26.92
N ALA A 42 -0.37 6.32 26.60
CA ALA A 42 -1.67 5.78 27.00
C ALA A 42 -1.99 4.42 26.33
N LEU A 43 -1.56 4.22 25.08
CA LEU A 43 -1.68 2.93 24.38
C LEU A 43 -0.74 1.86 24.96
N CYS A 44 0.47 2.26 25.37
CA CYS A 44 1.39 1.37 26.09
C CYS A 44 0.88 0.97 27.48
N HIS A 45 0.12 1.85 28.16
CA HIS A 45 -0.40 1.59 29.50
C HIS A 45 -1.66 0.70 29.52
N CYS A 46 -2.34 0.50 28.39
CA CYS A 46 -3.49 -0.42 28.28
C CYS A 46 -3.08 -1.91 28.11
N GLY A 47 -1.77 -2.21 28.08
CA GLY A 47 -1.23 -3.56 27.85
C GLY A 47 -1.19 -4.48 29.08
N LYS A 48 -1.69 -4.07 30.25
CA LYS A 48 -1.70 -4.91 31.45
C LYS A 48 -3.11 -5.46 31.73
N ARG A 49 -3.23 -6.77 31.46
CA ARG A 49 -4.27 -7.74 31.86
C ARG A 49 -5.40 -7.98 30.85
N VAL A 50 -5.27 -9.04 30.04
CA VAL A 50 -6.21 -10.19 30.00
C VAL A 50 -5.41 -11.41 29.51
N GLU A 51 -5.27 -12.39 30.39
CA GLU A 51 -4.85 -13.76 30.05
C GLU A 51 -6.05 -14.51 29.45
N VAL A 52 -5.80 -15.44 28.52
CA VAL A 52 -6.74 -16.29 27.75
C VAL A 52 -7.11 -15.80 26.33
N ALA A 53 -6.17 -15.98 25.38
CA ALA A 53 -6.40 -16.36 23.96
C ALA A 53 -5.05 -16.51 23.19
N THR A 54 -4.16 -17.37 23.68
CA THR A 54 -2.69 -17.32 23.47
C THR A 54 -2.13 -18.16 22.31
N LYS A 55 -2.66 -18.03 21.09
CA LYS A 55 -1.89 -18.45 19.87
C LYS A 55 -2.22 -17.58 18.66
N ARG A 56 -3.49 -17.25 18.49
CA ARG A 56 -3.98 -16.42 17.37
C ARG A 56 -3.71 -14.93 17.60
N ALA A 57 -3.68 -14.48 18.86
CA ALA A 57 -3.29 -13.11 19.20
C ALA A 57 -1.77 -12.91 18.98
N GLU A 58 -0.95 -13.87 19.42
CA GLU A 58 0.50 -13.89 19.22
C GLU A 58 0.85 -13.89 17.73
N ALA A 59 0.31 -14.82 16.93
CA ALA A 59 0.58 -14.85 15.48
C ALA A 59 0.15 -13.57 14.75
N LYS A 60 -0.90 -12.88 15.20
CA LYS A 60 -1.29 -11.58 14.66
C LYS A 60 -0.29 -10.49 15.05
N ALA A 61 0.17 -10.47 16.30
CA ALA A 61 1.19 -9.55 16.76
C ALA A 61 2.51 -9.77 16.01
N ASP A 62 2.91 -11.03 15.78
CA ASP A 62 4.08 -11.40 14.99
C ASP A 62 3.97 -10.92 13.54
N ASN A 63 2.81 -11.06 12.91
CA ASN A 63 2.59 -10.56 11.55
C ASN A 63 2.66 -9.02 11.47
N VAL A 64 2.09 -8.31 12.44
CA VAL A 64 2.21 -6.86 12.55
C VAL A 64 3.67 -6.46 12.74
N TRP A 65 4.38 -7.16 13.60
CA TRP A 65 5.78 -6.91 13.90
C TRP A 65 6.69 -7.14 12.69
N ASN A 66 6.48 -8.24 11.97
CA ASN A 66 7.18 -8.55 10.72
C ASN A 66 6.86 -7.53 9.62
N HIS A 67 5.62 -7.05 9.54
CA HIS A 67 5.24 -5.95 8.65
C HIS A 67 6.05 -4.69 8.95
N LEU A 68 6.14 -4.26 10.21
CA LEU A 68 6.89 -3.06 10.59
C LEU A 68 8.40 -3.21 10.33
N ARG A 69 8.94 -4.42 10.49
CA ARG A 69 10.35 -4.74 10.19
C ARG A 69 10.69 -4.73 8.71
N THR A 70 9.71 -4.81 7.83
CA THR A 70 9.93 -4.71 6.37
C THR A 70 10.26 -3.26 5.96
N CYS A 71 9.96 -2.27 6.80
CA CYS A 71 10.37 -0.89 6.59
C CYS A 71 11.82 -0.64 7.04
N PRO A 72 12.54 0.30 6.40
CA PRO A 72 13.86 0.74 6.85
C PRO A 72 13.86 1.34 8.26
N SER A 73 12.72 1.91 8.69
CA SER A 73 12.53 2.56 9.99
C SER A 73 11.24 2.11 10.66
N PHE A 74 11.37 1.58 11.88
CA PHE A 74 10.25 1.14 12.70
C PHE A 74 9.32 2.29 13.10
N THR A 75 9.90 3.43 13.47
CA THR A 75 9.13 4.63 13.86
C THR A 75 8.32 5.16 12.69
N GLU A 76 8.91 5.19 11.48
CA GLU A 76 8.16 5.56 10.27
C GLU A 76 7.03 4.58 10.00
N ALA A 77 7.27 3.27 10.11
CA ALA A 77 6.24 2.26 9.92
C ALA A 77 5.07 2.43 10.91
N MET A 78 5.36 2.69 12.19
CA MET A 78 4.32 2.98 13.20
C MET A 78 3.54 4.25 12.85
N MET A 79 4.23 5.32 12.46
CA MET A 79 3.62 6.58 12.06
C MET A 79 2.72 6.40 10.83
N ALA A 80 3.13 5.58 9.88
CA ALA A 80 2.35 5.23 8.70
C ALA A 80 1.01 4.60 9.10
N ARG A 81 1.06 3.62 10.02
CA ARG A 81 -0.14 2.93 10.51
C ARG A 81 -1.04 3.83 11.36
N LEU A 82 -0.48 4.67 12.22
CA LEU A 82 -1.23 5.66 12.99
C LEU A 82 -1.93 6.66 12.07
N SER A 83 -1.23 7.16 11.06
CA SER A 83 -1.78 8.06 10.05
C SER A 83 -2.94 7.40 9.30
N THR A 84 -2.76 6.17 8.82
CA THR A 84 -3.81 5.43 8.11
C THR A 84 -5.02 5.14 8.99
N GLY A 85 -4.83 4.75 10.25
CA GLY A 85 -5.94 4.59 11.21
C GLY A 85 -6.71 5.90 11.42
N THR A 86 -6.00 7.01 11.55
CA THR A 86 -6.59 8.35 11.69
C THR A 86 -7.35 8.78 10.44
N LYS A 87 -6.80 8.51 9.25
CA LYS A 87 -7.44 8.77 7.95
C LYS A 87 -8.77 8.03 7.83
N VAL A 88 -8.81 6.74 8.20
CA VAL A 88 -10.05 5.94 8.19
C VAL A 88 -11.10 6.52 9.12
N LEU A 89 -10.72 6.91 10.33
CA LEU A 89 -11.64 7.54 11.29
C LEU A 89 -12.16 8.89 10.79
N ALA A 90 -11.27 9.76 10.31
CA ALA A 90 -11.61 11.10 9.84
C ALA A 90 -12.48 11.09 8.58
N ALA A 91 -12.18 10.19 7.62
CA ALA A 91 -13.02 10.00 6.44
C ALA A 91 -14.37 9.37 6.80
N GLY A 92 -14.44 8.58 7.88
CA GLY A 92 -15.64 7.86 8.32
C GLY A 92 -15.80 6.49 7.67
N GLY A 93 -14.69 5.76 7.50
CA GLY A 93 -14.63 4.39 6.99
C GLY A 93 -13.67 4.19 5.82
N GLU A 94 -13.26 2.93 5.60
CA GLU A 94 -12.29 2.56 4.54
C GLU A 94 -12.80 2.84 3.13
N GLU A 95 -14.09 2.62 2.88
CA GLU A 95 -14.76 2.93 1.60
C GLU A 95 -14.57 4.42 1.24
N LYS A 96 -14.75 5.31 2.21
CA LYS A 96 -14.60 6.76 1.98
C LYS A 96 -13.14 7.13 1.73
N VAL A 97 -12.20 6.51 2.45
CA VAL A 97 -10.76 6.69 2.16
C VAL A 97 -10.44 6.23 0.74
N PHE A 98 -10.93 5.06 0.33
CA PHE A 98 -10.74 4.52 -1.01
C PHE A 98 -11.27 5.48 -2.09
N GLN A 99 -12.51 5.94 -1.97
CA GLN A 99 -13.14 6.89 -2.90
C GLN A 99 -12.48 8.28 -2.93
N GLN A 100 -11.85 8.72 -1.83
CA GLN A 100 -11.06 9.95 -1.80
C GLN A 100 -9.67 9.77 -2.38
N THR A 101 -9.13 8.55 -2.28
CA THR A 101 -7.77 8.22 -2.75
C THR A 101 -7.75 7.98 -4.26
N PHE A 102 -8.73 7.29 -4.80
CA PHE A 102 -8.77 6.93 -6.21
C PHE A 102 -9.90 7.65 -6.94
N GLU A 103 -9.75 7.81 -8.25
CA GLU A 103 -10.82 8.34 -9.10
C GLU A 103 -12.08 7.49 -8.92
N ARG A 104 -13.23 8.17 -8.76
CA ARG A 104 -14.50 7.53 -8.48
C ARG A 104 -15.02 6.82 -9.75
N VAL A 105 -15.17 5.50 -9.68
CA VAL A 105 -15.84 4.72 -10.73
C VAL A 105 -17.31 4.53 -10.34
N THR A 106 -18.22 4.81 -11.26
CA THR A 106 -19.67 4.68 -11.00
C THR A 106 -20.03 3.25 -10.63
N GLY A 107 -20.72 3.09 -9.49
CA GLY A 107 -21.19 1.80 -9.01
C GLY A 107 -20.12 0.90 -8.38
N GLU A 108 -18.85 1.35 -8.33
CA GLU A 108 -17.77 0.61 -7.67
C GLU A 108 -17.97 0.56 -6.15
N LYS A 109 -17.68 -0.61 -5.56
CA LYS A 109 -17.75 -0.85 -4.11
C LYS A 109 -16.43 -1.44 -3.62
N LEU A 110 -15.89 -0.90 -2.52
CA LEU A 110 -14.77 -1.52 -1.84
C LEU A 110 -15.24 -2.82 -1.17
N LEU A 111 -14.49 -3.90 -1.38
CA LEU A 111 -14.75 -5.20 -0.77
C LEU A 111 -13.81 -5.42 0.41
N HIS A 112 -12.51 -5.19 0.20
CA HIS A 112 -11.47 -5.48 1.18
C HIS A 112 -10.31 -4.49 1.13
N SER A 113 -9.65 -4.30 2.26
CA SER A 113 -8.39 -3.55 2.35
C SER A 113 -7.34 -4.32 3.15
N TYR A 114 -6.06 -4.14 2.78
CA TYR A 114 -4.93 -4.83 3.41
C TYR A 114 -3.70 -3.95 3.48
N ALA A 115 -3.14 -3.85 4.69
CA ALA A 115 -1.79 -3.33 4.92
C ALA A 115 -0.75 -4.26 4.29
N CYS A 116 0.10 -3.71 3.43
CA CYS A 116 1.17 -4.44 2.75
C CYS A 116 2.27 -3.49 2.27
N HIS A 117 3.28 -4.06 1.64
CA HIS A 117 4.31 -3.34 0.89
C HIS A 117 4.23 -3.72 -0.58
N LEU A 118 4.45 -2.75 -1.46
CA LEU A 118 4.70 -2.97 -2.87
C LEU A 118 6.21 -2.99 -3.10
N SER A 119 6.73 -4.04 -3.74
CA SER A 119 8.12 -4.08 -4.17
C SER A 119 8.35 -3.18 -5.38
N THR A 120 9.34 -2.29 -5.30
CA THR A 120 9.75 -1.41 -6.39
C THR A 120 11.25 -1.52 -6.62
N SER A 121 11.75 -0.98 -7.73
CA SER A 121 13.20 -0.92 -8.00
C SER A 121 13.99 -0.11 -6.95
N HIS A 122 13.32 0.76 -6.18
CA HIS A 122 13.90 1.54 -5.10
C HIS A 122 13.64 0.92 -3.71
N GLY A 123 13.14 -0.31 -3.67
CA GLY A 123 12.82 -1.04 -2.46
C GLY A 123 11.32 -1.10 -2.13
N PRO A 124 10.95 -1.72 -1.00
CA PRO A 124 9.56 -1.87 -0.59
C PRO A 124 8.92 -0.53 -0.20
N VAL A 125 7.73 -0.25 -0.75
CA VAL A 125 6.91 0.92 -0.43
C VAL A 125 5.75 0.47 0.46
N ILE A 126 5.69 0.97 1.70
CA ILE A 126 4.58 0.70 2.62
C ILE A 126 3.30 1.40 2.17
N GLY A 127 2.17 0.71 2.25
CA GLY A 127 0.89 1.29 1.89
C GLY A 127 -0.33 0.41 2.20
N MET A 128 -1.41 0.71 1.50
CA MET A 128 -2.68 0.01 1.56
C MET A 128 -3.06 -0.52 0.20
N MET A 129 -3.34 -1.82 0.13
CA MET A 129 -3.99 -2.47 -1.01
C MET A 129 -5.50 -2.50 -0.77
N TYR A 130 -6.26 -2.21 -1.81
CA TYR A 130 -7.71 -2.21 -1.86
C TYR A 130 -8.15 -3.17 -2.96
N ILE A 131 -9.18 -3.97 -2.67
CA ILE A 131 -9.86 -4.83 -3.63
C ILE A 131 -11.29 -4.32 -3.71
N SER A 132 -11.67 -3.79 -4.87
CA SER A 132 -13.06 -3.47 -5.20
C SER A 132 -13.64 -4.52 -6.13
N ASP A 133 -14.93 -4.40 -6.42
CA ASP A 133 -15.60 -5.19 -7.45
C ASP A 133 -15.21 -4.79 -8.90
N LYS A 134 -14.29 -3.82 -9.07
CA LYS A 134 -13.82 -3.34 -10.39
C LYS A 134 -12.31 -3.38 -10.56
N ARG A 135 -11.52 -3.27 -9.50
CA ARG A 135 -10.05 -3.18 -9.58
C ARG A 135 -9.37 -3.64 -8.30
N ILE A 136 -8.09 -3.98 -8.45
CA ILE A 136 -7.12 -4.02 -7.36
C ILE A 136 -6.35 -2.71 -7.41
N ALA A 137 -6.27 -2.02 -6.28
CA ALA A 137 -5.58 -0.73 -6.19
C ALA A 137 -4.62 -0.71 -5.01
N PHE A 138 -3.53 0.04 -5.13
CA PHE A 138 -2.57 0.27 -4.06
C PHE A 138 -2.25 1.75 -3.97
N CYS A 139 -2.08 2.25 -2.75
CA CYS A 139 -1.58 3.59 -2.47
C CYS A 139 -0.55 3.55 -1.36
N SER A 140 0.57 4.24 -1.54
CA SER A 140 1.58 4.43 -0.49
C SER A 140 1.00 5.23 0.69
N ASP A 141 1.46 4.94 1.90
CA ASP A 141 1.07 5.71 3.09
C ASP A 141 1.70 7.10 3.12
N PHE A 142 2.92 7.19 2.60
CA PHE A 142 3.71 8.41 2.49
C PHE A 142 3.72 8.94 1.06
N SER A 143 3.90 10.24 0.94
CA SER A 143 4.16 10.91 -0.32
C SER A 143 5.66 11.09 -0.51
N TYR A 144 6.10 11.03 -1.76
CA TYR A 144 7.50 11.11 -2.15
C TYR A 144 7.74 12.35 -3.01
N TYR A 145 8.91 12.95 -2.88
CA TYR A 145 9.33 14.06 -3.75
C TYR A 145 9.75 13.53 -5.12
N LEU A 146 9.08 13.99 -6.19
CA LEU A 146 9.44 13.60 -7.55
C LEU A 146 10.68 14.34 -8.08
N CYS A 147 10.83 15.62 -7.77
CA CYS A 147 11.89 16.47 -8.33
C CYS A 147 12.58 17.30 -7.22
N PRO A 148 13.92 17.28 -7.12
CA PRO A 148 14.67 18.08 -6.14
C PRO A 148 14.47 19.60 -6.29
N GLY A 149 14.13 20.09 -7.49
CA GLY A 149 13.96 21.52 -7.78
C GLY A 149 12.52 22.05 -7.73
N ASN A 150 11.53 21.15 -7.69
CA ASN A 150 10.12 21.51 -7.48
C ASN A 150 9.48 20.39 -6.63
N PRO A 151 9.48 20.54 -5.30
CA PRO A 151 9.12 19.47 -4.38
C PRO A 151 7.60 19.26 -4.36
N THR A 152 7.06 18.64 -5.42
CA THR A 152 5.69 18.15 -5.39
C THR A 152 5.67 16.78 -4.74
N LEU A 153 5.04 16.70 -3.57
CA LEU A 153 4.79 15.45 -2.85
C LEU A 153 3.71 14.66 -3.59
N MET A 154 4.04 13.44 -3.99
CA MET A 154 3.13 12.55 -4.70
C MET A 154 2.98 11.21 -3.99
N HIS A 155 1.77 10.69 -3.95
CA HIS A 155 1.57 9.29 -3.55
C HIS A 155 1.88 8.36 -4.73
N TYR A 156 2.54 7.24 -4.43
CA TYR A 156 2.76 6.16 -5.39
C TYR A 156 1.52 5.27 -5.42
N LYS A 157 0.90 5.12 -6.59
CA LYS A 157 -0.31 4.32 -6.77
C LYS A 157 -0.14 3.27 -7.84
N VAL A 158 -0.79 2.13 -7.62
CA VAL A 158 -0.99 1.10 -8.65
C VAL A 158 -2.48 0.85 -8.78
N VAL A 159 -3.01 0.78 -9.99
CA VAL A 159 -4.42 0.47 -10.25
C VAL A 159 -4.48 -0.57 -11.35
N VAL A 160 -4.93 -1.78 -11.02
CA VAL A 160 -5.11 -2.90 -11.96
C VAL A 160 -6.61 -3.21 -12.06
N PRO A 161 -7.27 -2.87 -13.18
CA PRO A 161 -8.64 -3.32 -13.47
C PRO A 161 -8.77 -4.84 -13.41
N LEU A 162 -9.89 -5.36 -12.88
CA LEU A 162 -10.07 -6.82 -12.72
C LEU A 162 -10.14 -7.56 -14.06
N ASP A 163 -10.60 -6.91 -15.13
CA ASP A 163 -10.59 -7.47 -16.48
C ASP A 163 -9.16 -7.63 -17.04
N GLN A 164 -8.21 -6.82 -16.56
CA GLN A 164 -6.78 -6.93 -16.88
C GLN A 164 -6.03 -7.90 -15.98
N LEU A 165 -6.64 -8.38 -14.89
CA LEU A 165 -6.02 -9.38 -14.03
C LEU A 165 -5.92 -10.73 -14.76
N ARG A 166 -4.70 -11.28 -14.84
CA ARG A 166 -4.45 -12.59 -15.45
C ARG A 166 -4.30 -13.67 -14.38
N THR A 167 -3.39 -13.50 -13.43
CA THR A 167 -3.14 -14.46 -12.36
C THR A 167 -2.73 -13.79 -11.07
N VAL A 168 -3.06 -14.45 -9.95
CA VAL A 168 -2.56 -14.14 -8.60
C VAL A 168 -1.76 -15.34 -8.13
N ASN A 169 -0.44 -15.18 -7.98
CA ASN A 169 0.47 -16.27 -7.63
C ASN A 169 1.06 -16.06 -6.22
N PRO A 170 0.86 -16.98 -5.27
CA PRO A 170 1.59 -16.94 -4.01
C PRO A 170 3.04 -17.37 -4.20
N SER A 171 3.95 -16.77 -3.44
CA SER A 171 5.36 -17.14 -3.39
C SER A 171 5.91 -16.95 -1.98
N ALA A 172 7.05 -17.56 -1.68
CA ALA A 172 7.76 -17.39 -0.43
C ALA A 172 9.27 -17.39 -0.66
N ASN A 173 10.02 -16.69 0.19
CA ASN A 173 11.47 -16.68 0.12
C ASN A 173 11.98 -18.10 0.42
N ARG A 174 12.85 -18.61 -0.46
CA ARG A 174 13.42 -19.97 -0.35
C ARG A 174 14.23 -20.16 0.93
N TRP A 175 14.89 -19.10 1.39
CA TRP A 175 15.75 -19.09 2.57
C TRP A 175 14.99 -18.70 3.84
N ASN A 176 13.89 -17.96 3.70
CA ASN A 176 13.03 -17.57 4.80
C ASN A 176 11.54 -17.76 4.44
N PRO A 177 10.96 -18.96 4.64
CA PRO A 177 9.57 -19.23 4.27
C PRO A 177 8.52 -18.37 4.98
N SER A 178 8.91 -17.65 6.04
CA SER A 178 8.05 -16.67 6.72
C SER A 178 7.85 -15.39 5.90
N GLU A 179 8.78 -15.07 4.98
CA GLU A 179 8.65 -13.99 4.00
C GLU A 179 7.80 -14.48 2.83
N LYS A 180 6.53 -14.08 2.84
CA LYS A 180 5.55 -14.44 1.83
C LYS A 180 5.25 -13.27 0.90
N TYR A 181 5.04 -13.59 -0.36
CA TYR A 181 4.78 -12.65 -1.45
C TYR A 181 3.53 -13.05 -2.22
N ILE A 182 2.84 -12.05 -2.77
CA ILE A 182 1.77 -12.26 -3.74
C ILE A 182 2.16 -11.52 -5.01
N GLN A 183 2.30 -12.26 -6.10
CA GLN A 183 2.52 -11.72 -7.43
C GLN A 183 1.16 -11.53 -8.11
N ILE A 184 0.94 -10.34 -8.65
CA ILE A 184 -0.18 -10.02 -9.53
C ILE A 184 0.38 -9.87 -10.93
N VAL A 185 -0.16 -10.62 -11.88
CA VAL A 185 0.23 -10.54 -13.31
C VAL A 185 -0.98 -10.06 -14.10
N THR A 186 -0.76 -9.07 -14.96
CA THR A 186 -1.79 -8.54 -15.86
C THR A 186 -1.78 -9.27 -17.20
N ARG A 187 -2.86 -9.12 -17.98
CA ARG A 187 -3.01 -9.78 -19.29
C ARG A 187 -1.97 -9.30 -20.31
N ASP A 188 -1.56 -8.04 -20.20
CA ASP A 188 -0.51 -7.43 -21.02
C ASP A 188 0.92 -7.66 -20.49
N GLY A 189 1.08 -8.48 -19.44
CA GLY A 189 2.38 -8.97 -18.98
C GLY A 189 3.10 -8.11 -17.94
N HIS A 190 2.44 -7.11 -17.35
CA HIS A 190 2.99 -6.38 -16.22
C HIS A 190 2.86 -7.20 -14.93
N GLU A 191 3.83 -7.04 -14.04
CA GLU A 191 3.89 -7.77 -12.78
C GLU A 191 4.04 -6.83 -11.58
N PHE A 192 3.30 -7.12 -10.52
CA PHE A 192 3.37 -6.40 -9.25
C PHE A 192 3.57 -7.38 -8.10
N TRP A 193 4.59 -7.11 -7.29
CA TRP A 193 4.96 -7.98 -6.18
C TRP A 193 4.62 -7.31 -4.86
N PHE A 194 3.69 -7.90 -4.13
CA PHE A 194 3.28 -7.43 -2.82
C PHE A 194 3.83 -8.34 -1.72
N MET A 195 4.20 -7.76 -0.58
CA MET A 195 4.83 -8.47 0.53
C MET A 195 4.47 -7.85 1.88
N GLY A 196 4.89 -8.53 2.95
CA GLY A 196 4.75 -8.01 4.32
C GLY A 196 3.28 -7.75 4.68
N PHE A 197 2.35 -8.61 4.26
CA PHE A 197 0.94 -8.46 4.59
C PHE A 197 0.70 -8.76 6.08
N ILE A 198 -0.02 -7.86 6.78
CA ILE A 198 -0.48 -8.15 8.15
C ILE A 198 -1.46 -9.33 8.16
N SER A 199 -2.25 -9.49 7.09
CA SER A 199 -3.26 -10.54 6.93
C SER A 199 -3.08 -11.32 5.62
N TYR A 200 -1.89 -11.87 5.39
CA TYR A 200 -1.50 -12.55 4.14
C TYR A 200 -2.54 -13.56 3.64
N ASP A 201 -2.94 -14.54 4.46
CA ASP A 201 -3.82 -15.61 3.98
C ASP A 201 -5.22 -15.10 3.59
N LYS A 202 -5.69 -14.01 4.22
CA LYS A 202 -6.95 -13.35 3.84
C LYS A 202 -6.79 -12.60 2.52
N ALA A 203 -5.69 -11.85 2.37
CA ALA A 203 -5.40 -11.11 1.15
C ALA A 203 -5.29 -12.05 -0.05
N LEU A 204 -4.53 -13.15 0.08
CA LEU A 204 -4.37 -14.13 -0.99
C LEU A 204 -5.70 -14.76 -1.40
N ARG A 205 -6.52 -15.21 -0.42
CA ARG A 205 -7.84 -15.79 -0.72
C ARG A 205 -8.74 -14.79 -1.45
N ASN A 206 -8.84 -13.56 -0.94
CA ASN A 206 -9.75 -12.57 -1.50
C ASN A 206 -9.28 -12.05 -2.86
N LEU A 207 -7.97 -11.94 -3.09
CA LEU A 207 -7.41 -11.65 -4.42
C LEU A 207 -7.69 -12.78 -5.43
N SER A 208 -7.57 -14.03 -4.99
CA SER A 208 -7.81 -15.20 -5.86
C SER A 208 -9.28 -15.31 -6.29
N GLN A 209 -10.21 -14.80 -5.48
CA GLN A 209 -11.65 -14.77 -5.76
C GLN A 209 -12.10 -13.50 -6.49
N ALA A 210 -11.28 -12.45 -6.54
CA ALA A 210 -11.64 -11.18 -7.16
C ALA A 210 -12.05 -11.28 -8.65
N PRO A 211 -11.41 -12.11 -9.50
CA PRO A 211 -11.84 -12.26 -10.90
C PRO A 211 -13.30 -12.71 -11.05
N GLU A 212 -13.77 -13.60 -10.18
CA GLU A 212 -15.13 -14.17 -10.24
C GLU A 212 -16.21 -13.12 -9.91
N LEU A 213 -15.86 -12.11 -9.10
CA LEU A 213 -16.77 -11.03 -8.72
C LEU A 213 -17.03 -10.05 -9.86
N SER A 214 -16.09 -9.93 -10.81
CA SER A 214 -16.26 -9.09 -12.00
C SER A 214 -17.26 -9.65 -13.02
N GLN A 215 -17.56 -10.96 -12.97
CA GLN A 215 -18.45 -11.63 -13.92
C GLN A 215 -19.91 -11.72 -13.45
N ASN A 216 -20.19 -11.41 -12.18
CA ASN A 216 -21.51 -11.55 -11.56
C ASN A 216 -22.26 -10.23 -11.34
N ASN A 217 -21.76 -9.11 -11.90
CA ASN A 217 -22.32 -7.76 -11.80
C ASN A 217 -22.37 -7.10 -13.19
#